data_AF-A0A1E7FDH0-F1
#
_entry.id   AF-A0A1E7FDH0-F1
#
_cell.length_a   1.000
_cell.length_b   1.000
_cell.length_c   1.000
_cell.angle_alpha   90.00
_cell.angle_beta   90.00
_cell.angle_gamma   90.00
#
_symmetry.space_group_name_H-M   'P 1'
#
loop_
_entity.id
_entity.type
_entity.pdbx_description
1 polymer ?
#
loop_
_entity_poly.entity_id
_entity_poly.type
_entity_poly.pdbx_seq_one_letter_code
_entity_poly.pdbx_strand_id
1 'polypeptide(L)'
;PRVIVFDLDNTLWTPELYQLRRLERANTIPVAGKDVKLFDGAKEILDNIIPNLSSDGSTKPILAIASRTKSVDWAELLIDEFKLRERFDVIEIFPGIKTNHFTRIQRATNVPFHEMMFFDDAR
;
A
#
# COMPACT_ATOMS: atom_id res chain seq x y z
N PRO A 1 -7.69 14.88 4.79
CA PRO A 1 -8.13 14.12 3.59
C PRO A 1 -9.15 13.05 4.01
N ARG A 2 -10.15 12.78 3.16
CA ARG A 2 -11.12 11.66 3.20
C ARG A 2 -10.47 10.28 3.17
N VAL A 3 -9.57 10.13 2.20
CA VAL A 3 -8.86 8.88 1.89
C VAL A 3 -7.38 9.18 1.80
N ILE A 4 -6.54 8.32 2.37
CA ILE A 4 -5.09 8.32 2.14
C ILE A 4 -4.76 7.05 1.35
N VAL A 5 -4.21 7.24 0.17
CA VAL A 5 -3.81 6.16 -0.74
C VAL A 5 -2.30 6.04 -0.73
N PHE A 6 -1.78 4.81 -0.65
CA PHE A 6 -0.35 4.50 -0.72
C PHE A 6 -0.07 3.59 -1.92
N ASP A 7 1.02 3.83 -2.63
CA ASP A 7 1.67 2.77 -3.42
C ASP A 7 2.36 1.74 -2.50
N LEU A 8 2.87 0.65 -3.07
CA LEU A 8 3.60 -0.37 -2.34
C LEU A 8 5.12 -0.22 -2.47
N ASP A 9 5.61 -0.42 -3.69
CA ASP A 9 7.03 -0.51 -4.00
C ASP A 9 7.69 0.86 -3.80
N ASN A 10 8.77 0.91 -3.01
CA ASN A 10 9.45 2.14 -2.58
C ASN A 10 8.58 3.18 -1.84
N THR A 11 7.36 2.83 -1.45
CA THR A 11 6.47 3.70 -0.66
C THR A 11 6.26 3.11 0.73
N LEU A 12 5.73 1.89 0.83
CA LEU A 12 5.59 1.18 2.10
C LEU A 12 6.79 0.29 2.38
N TRP A 13 7.35 -0.35 1.36
CA TRP A 13 8.47 -1.28 1.51
C TRP A 13 9.58 -1.10 0.47
N THR A 14 10.68 -1.79 0.73
CA THR A 14 11.83 -1.89 -0.16
C THR A 14 12.44 -3.30 -0.07
N PRO A 15 13.05 -3.83 -1.14
CA PRO A 15 13.13 -3.29 -2.50
C PRO A 15 11.79 -3.39 -3.27
N GLU A 16 11.74 -2.83 -4.47
CA GLU A 16 10.64 -3.08 -5.41
C GLU A 16 10.62 -4.56 -5.83
N LEU A 17 9.44 -5.16 -5.97
CA LEU A 17 9.34 -6.61 -6.20
C LEU A 17 10.05 -7.10 -7.48
N TYR A 18 10.11 -6.29 -8.55
CA TYR A 18 10.82 -6.68 -9.79
C TYR A 18 12.34 -6.83 -9.60
N GLN A 19 12.89 -6.27 -8.52
CA GLN A 19 14.32 -6.36 -8.20
C GLN A 19 14.68 -7.74 -7.64
N LEU A 20 13.69 -8.52 -7.17
CA LEU A 20 13.86 -9.85 -6.58
C LEU A 20 13.99 -10.98 -7.62
N ARG A 21 14.62 -10.70 -8.76
CA ARG A 21 14.78 -11.66 -9.89
C ARG A 21 15.43 -12.98 -9.50
N ARG A 22 16.28 -12.98 -8.47
CA ARG A 22 16.93 -14.21 -7.98
C ARG A 22 15.90 -15.18 -7.38
N LEU A 23 14.94 -14.67 -6.62
CA LEU A 23 13.88 -15.48 -6.02
C LEU A 23 12.93 -16.00 -7.10
N GLU A 24 12.57 -15.14 -8.05
CA GLU A 24 11.73 -15.50 -9.20
C GLU A 24 12.35 -16.67 -10.00
N ARG A 25 13.63 -16.57 -10.35
CA ARG A 25 14.36 -17.64 -11.07
C ARG A 25 14.49 -18.93 -10.27
N ALA A 26 14.57 -18.82 -8.95
CA ALA A 26 14.63 -19.96 -8.04
C ALA A 26 13.22 -20.50 -7.68
N ASN A 27 12.15 -19.96 -8.28
CA ASN A 27 10.76 -20.28 -7.96
C ASN A 27 10.48 -20.23 -6.44
N THR A 28 11.05 -19.24 -5.77
CA THR A 28 10.93 -19.03 -4.32
C THR A 28 10.14 -17.76 -4.04
N ILE A 29 9.33 -17.77 -2.99
CA ILE A 29 8.50 -16.64 -2.57
C ILE A 29 9.31 -15.72 -1.65
N PRO A 30 9.18 -14.38 -1.77
CA PRO A 30 9.82 -13.44 -0.86
C PRO A 30 9.27 -13.54 0.57
N VAL A 31 10.14 -13.36 1.56
CA VAL A 31 9.75 -13.36 2.99
C VAL A 31 9.83 -11.96 3.57
N ALA A 32 8.76 -11.54 4.27
CA ALA A 32 8.70 -10.27 4.96
C ALA A 32 9.79 -10.16 6.05
N GLY A 33 10.43 -9.00 6.16
CA GLY A 33 11.54 -8.73 7.08
C GLY A 33 12.90 -9.28 6.62
N LYS A 34 12.92 -10.19 5.63
CA LYS A 34 14.16 -10.79 5.09
C LYS A 34 14.47 -10.28 3.69
N ASP A 35 13.60 -10.58 2.73
CA ASP A 35 13.78 -10.24 1.31
C ASP A 35 13.15 -8.88 0.98
N VAL A 36 12.06 -8.53 1.68
CA VAL A 36 11.37 -7.25 1.62
C VAL A 36 11.23 -6.69 3.04
N LYS A 37 11.35 -5.38 3.21
CA LYS A 37 11.22 -4.71 4.51
C LYS A 37 10.37 -3.46 4.38
N LEU A 38 9.46 -3.25 5.34
CA LEU A 38 8.79 -1.95 5.49
C LEU A 38 9.81 -0.88 5.86
N PHE A 39 9.64 0.32 5.32
CA PHE A 39 10.36 1.49 5.80
C PHE A 39 9.95 1.80 7.24
N ASP A 40 10.89 2.23 8.07
CA ASP A 40 10.58 2.59 9.46
C ASP A 40 9.61 3.77 9.54
N GLY A 41 9.68 4.71 8.59
CA GLY A 41 8.69 5.77 8.46
C GLY A 41 7.29 5.26 8.10
N ALA A 42 7.18 4.23 7.26
CA ALA A 42 5.89 3.62 6.94
C ALA A 42 5.29 2.93 8.17
N LYS A 43 6.11 2.22 8.96
CA LYS A 43 5.68 1.63 10.24
C LYS A 43 5.18 2.71 11.19
N GLU A 44 5.96 3.78 11.40
CA GLU A 44 5.59 4.88 12.30
C GLU A 44 4.27 5.55 11.88
N ILE A 45 4.10 5.82 10.59
CA ILE A 45 2.87 6.42 10.07
C ILE A 45 1.67 5.52 10.32
N LEU A 46 1.80 4.22 10.04
CA LEU A 46 0.69 3.27 10.17
C LEU A 46 0.36 2.98 11.64
N ASP A 47 1.38 2.76 12.48
CA ASP A 47 1.25 2.28 13.86
C ASP A 47 0.96 3.40 14.87
N ASN A 48 1.52 4.59 14.65
CA ASN A 48 1.47 5.66 15.64
C ASN A 48 0.76 6.91 15.10
N ILE A 49 1.04 7.35 13.87
CA ILE A 49 0.49 8.65 13.42
C ILE A 49 -0.98 8.52 13.05
N ILE A 50 -1.32 7.69 12.06
CA ILE A 50 -2.70 7.59 11.54
C ILE A 50 -3.72 7.17 12.62
N PRO A 51 -3.44 6.18 13.50
CA PRO A 51 -4.38 5.80 14.56
C PRO A 51 -4.67 6.94 15.54
N ASN A 52 -3.73 7.87 15.73
CA ASN A 52 -3.86 8.99 16.66
C ASN A 52 -4.39 10.29 16.00
N LEU A 53 -4.60 10.33 14.68
CA LEU A 53 -5.11 11.53 13.99
C LEU A 53 -6.49 11.97 14.50
N SER A 54 -7.33 11.04 14.94
CA SER A 54 -8.68 11.32 15.43
C SER A 54 -8.75 11.77 16.90
N SER A 55 -7.60 11.99 17.56
CA SER A 55 -7.55 12.42 18.98
C SER A 55 -8.10 13.84 19.21
N ASP A 56 -8.28 14.63 18.16
CA ASP A 56 -8.83 15.98 18.16
C ASP A 56 -10.33 16.06 17.77
N GLY A 57 -10.99 14.92 17.57
CA GLY A 57 -12.39 14.83 17.12
C GLY A 57 -12.56 14.77 15.60
N SER A 58 -11.48 14.75 14.82
CA SER A 58 -11.52 14.50 13.39
C SER A 58 -11.86 13.04 13.04
N THR A 59 -12.53 12.83 11.91
CA THR A 59 -12.80 11.47 11.40
C THR A 59 -11.51 10.85 10.87
N LYS A 60 -11.20 9.63 11.30
CA LYS A 60 -10.05 8.87 10.78
C LYS A 60 -10.17 8.70 9.26
N PRO A 61 -9.11 8.98 8.48
CA PRO A 61 -9.13 8.76 7.05
C PRO A 61 -9.30 7.28 6.72
N ILE A 62 -9.96 7.00 5.60
CA ILE A 62 -9.94 5.67 4.98
C ILE A 62 -8.54 5.44 4.41
N LEU A 63 -7.97 4.26 4.64
CA LEU A 63 -6.67 3.89 4.09
C LEU A 63 -6.85 2.99 2.88
N ALA A 64 -6.14 3.29 1.80
CA ALA A 64 -6.16 2.49 0.60
C ALA A 64 -4.76 2.19 0.03
N ILE A 65 -4.63 1.05 -0.66
CA ILE A 65 -3.46 0.70 -1.46
C ILE A 65 -3.83 0.80 -2.94
N ALA A 66 -2.94 1.38 -3.74
CA ALA A 66 -3.01 1.35 -5.20
C ALA A 66 -1.65 0.95 -5.77
N SER A 67 -1.45 -0.30 -6.18
CA SER A 67 -0.17 -0.78 -6.72
C SER A 67 -0.28 -1.36 -8.12
N ARG A 68 0.68 -1.00 -8.98
CA ARG A 68 0.79 -1.48 -10.36
C ARG A 68 1.68 -2.71 -10.52
N THR A 69 2.12 -3.31 -9.42
CA THR A 69 3.10 -4.41 -9.49
C THR A 69 2.57 -5.57 -10.33
N LYS A 70 3.47 -6.21 -11.08
CA LYS A 70 3.15 -7.43 -11.85
C LYS A 70 3.20 -8.68 -10.99
N SER A 71 3.91 -8.61 -9.87
CA SER A 71 4.06 -9.70 -8.90
C SER A 71 2.91 -9.66 -7.90
N VAL A 72 1.66 -9.74 -8.39
CA VAL A 72 0.44 -9.57 -7.56
C VAL A 72 0.42 -10.57 -6.41
N ASP A 73 0.67 -11.85 -6.69
CA ASP A 73 0.66 -12.91 -5.66
C ASP A 73 1.69 -12.67 -4.56
N TRP A 74 2.86 -12.13 -4.90
CA TRP A 74 3.88 -11.79 -3.92
C TRP A 74 3.48 -10.58 -3.08
N ALA A 75 2.88 -9.57 -3.69
CA ALA A 75 2.41 -8.39 -2.98
C ALA A 75 1.29 -8.74 -1.99
N GLU A 76 0.35 -9.60 -2.40
CA GLU A 76 -0.72 -10.11 -1.55
C GLU A 76 -0.17 -10.86 -0.34
N LEU A 77 0.77 -11.78 -0.55
CA LEU A 77 1.41 -12.54 0.52
C LEU A 77 2.18 -11.63 1.49
N LEU A 78 2.94 -10.66 0.98
CA LEU A 78 3.70 -9.73 1.82
C LEU A 78 2.77 -8.80 2.62
N ILE A 79 1.64 -8.38 2.04
CA ILE A 79 0.62 -7.61 2.76
C ILE A 79 0.10 -8.39 3.97
N ASP A 80 -0.14 -9.69 3.82
CA ASP A 80 -0.60 -10.53 4.91
C ASP A 80 0.51 -10.75 5.95
N GLU A 81 1.74 -11.06 5.53
CA GLU A 81 2.88 -11.26 6.44
C GLU A 81 3.24 -10.00 7.24
N PHE A 82 3.16 -8.82 6.62
CA PHE A 82 3.35 -7.54 7.29
C PHE A 82 2.12 -7.07 8.09
N LYS A 83 1.01 -7.84 8.08
CA LYS A 83 -0.26 -7.47 8.72
C LYS A 83 -0.80 -6.13 8.24
N LEU A 84 -0.63 -5.84 6.95
CA LEU A 84 -1.18 -4.64 6.32
C LEU A 84 -2.65 -4.83 5.94
N ARG A 85 -3.10 -6.05 5.64
CA ARG A 85 -4.48 -6.31 5.19
C ARG A 85 -5.54 -5.78 6.16
N GLU A 86 -5.32 -5.95 7.46
CA GLU A 86 -6.20 -5.45 8.53
C GLU A 86 -6.11 -3.94 8.77
N ARG A 87 -5.13 -3.26 8.16
CA ARG A 87 -4.86 -1.82 8.34
C ARG A 87 -5.45 -0.98 7.22
N PHE A 88 -5.70 -1.57 6.06
CA PHE A 88 -6.20 -0.89 4.87
C PHE A 88 -7.64 -1.30 4.57
N ASP A 89 -8.50 -0.31 4.32
CA ASP A 89 -9.92 -0.51 4.04
C ASP A 89 -10.16 -0.92 2.58
N VAL A 90 -9.30 -0.49 1.66
CA VAL A 90 -9.40 -0.78 0.22
C VAL A 90 -8.02 -1.15 -0.34
N ILE A 91 -7.92 -2.28 -1.02
CA ILE A 91 -6.65 -2.75 -1.59
C ILE A 91 -6.84 -3.00 -3.08
N GLU A 92 -6.22 -2.18 -3.92
CA GLU A 92 -6.21 -2.34 -5.37
C GLU A 92 -4.77 -2.65 -5.85
N ILE A 93 -4.52 -3.90 -6.22
CA ILE A 93 -3.21 -4.37 -6.69
C ILE A 93 -3.42 -5.07 -8.02
N PHE A 94 -3.08 -4.40 -9.12
CA PHE A 94 -3.10 -5.02 -10.45
C PHE A 94 -2.26 -4.22 -11.45
N PRO A 95 -1.71 -4.87 -12.49
CA PRO A 95 -1.04 -4.16 -13.57
C PRO A 95 -1.99 -3.20 -14.29
N GLY A 96 -1.55 -1.97 -14.55
CA GLY A 96 -2.36 -0.99 -15.28
C GLY A 96 -1.94 0.44 -15.01
N ILE A 97 -2.88 1.37 -15.13
CA ILE A 97 -2.68 2.79 -14.82
C ILE A 97 -3.35 3.16 -13.50
N LYS A 98 -2.76 4.09 -12.74
CA LYS A 98 -3.27 4.49 -11.41
C LYS A 98 -4.68 5.08 -11.48
N THR A 99 -5.06 5.70 -12.59
CA THR A 99 -6.43 6.21 -12.78
C THR A 99 -7.50 5.11 -12.63
N ASN A 100 -7.22 3.88 -13.06
CA ASN A 100 -8.15 2.75 -12.88
C ASN A 100 -8.25 2.34 -11.40
N HIS A 101 -7.13 2.35 -10.67
CA HIS A 101 -7.09 2.03 -9.25
C HIS A 101 -7.90 3.08 -8.47
N PHE A 102 -7.63 4.37 -8.71
CA PHE A 102 -8.35 5.48 -8.11
C PHE A 102 -9.85 5.45 -8.44
N THR A 103 -10.23 5.09 -9.66
CA THR A 103 -11.65 4.92 -10.03
C THR A 103 -12.33 3.85 -9.16
N ARG A 104 -11.65 2.74 -8.87
CA ARG A 104 -12.18 1.68 -8.00
C ARG A 104 -12.20 2.11 -6.53
N ILE A 105 -11.15 2.76 -6.04
CA ILE A 105 -11.11 3.33 -4.69
C ILE A 105 -12.22 4.36 -4.48
N GLN A 106 -12.45 5.27 -5.44
CA GLN A 106 -13.55 6.22 -5.39
C GLN A 106 -14.91 5.51 -5.33
N ARG A 107 -15.12 4.46 -6.14
CA ARG A 107 -16.38 3.69 -6.11
C ARG A 107 -16.59 2.97 -4.78
N ALA A 108 -15.53 2.40 -4.20
CA ALA A 108 -15.60 1.68 -2.93
C ALA A 108 -15.83 2.63 -1.74
N THR A 109 -15.24 3.81 -1.77
CA THR A 109 -15.28 4.78 -0.65
C THR A 109 -16.36 5.83 -0.78
N ASN A 110 -16.87 6.05 -2.00
CA ASN A 110 -17.75 7.17 -2.37
C ASN A 110 -17.16 8.56 -2.00
N VAL A 111 -15.83 8.70 -2.01
CA VAL A 111 -15.12 9.96 -1.74
C VAL A 111 -14.63 10.58 -3.06
N PRO A 112 -14.84 11.89 -3.31
CA PRO A 112 -14.33 12.53 -4.52
C PRO A 112 -12.80 12.68 -4.50
N PHE A 113 -12.17 12.71 -5.69
CA PHE A 113 -10.71 12.71 -5.80
C PHE A 113 -10.01 13.88 -5.09
N HIS A 114 -10.62 15.07 -5.05
CA HIS A 114 -10.03 16.25 -4.41
C HIS A 114 -9.97 16.14 -2.87
N GLU A 115 -10.64 15.14 -2.28
CA GLU A 115 -10.53 14.82 -0.86
C GLU A 115 -9.56 13.67 -0.58
N MET A 116 -8.92 13.10 -1.60
CA MET A 116 -7.93 12.04 -1.47
C MET A 116 -6.51 12.62 -1.42
N MET A 117 -5.64 11.97 -0.64
CA MET A 117 -4.21 12.24 -0.60
C MET A 117 -3.48 10.98 -1.06
N PHE A 118 -2.45 11.14 -1.89
CA PHE A 118 -1.73 10.02 -2.50
C PHE A 118 -0.23 10.13 -2.28
N PHE A 119 0.39 9.02 -1.85
CA PHE A 119 1.83 8.87 -1.71
C PHE A 119 2.34 7.79 -2.66
N ASP A 120 3.30 8.13 -3.51
CA ASP A 120 3.93 7.27 -4.50
C ASP A 120 5.38 7.74 -4.72
N ASP A 121 6.32 6.81 -4.89
CA ASP A 121 7.72 7.09 -5.23
C ASP A 121 7.91 7.39 -6.72
N ALA A 122 6.97 6.94 -7.57
CA ALA A 122 7.07 7.11 -9.01
C ALA A 122 6.92 8.57 -9.43
N ARG A 123 7.89 9.05 -10.23
CA ARG A 123 7.84 10.34 -10.95
C ARG A 123 6.86 10.31 -12.12
#